data_AF-A0A3C1WIB4-F1
#
_entry.id   AF-A0A3C1WIB4-F1
#
_cell.length_a   1.000
_cell.length_b   1.000
_cell.length_c   1.000
_cell.angle_alpha   90.00
_cell.angle_beta   90.00
_cell.angle_gamma   90.00
#
_symmetry.space_group_name_H-M   'P 1'
#
loop_
_entity.id
_entity.type
_entity.pdbx_description
1 polymer ?
#
loop_
_entity_poly.entity_id
_entity_poly.type
_entity_poly.pdbx_seq_one_letter_code
_entity_poly.pdbx_strand_id
1 'polypeptide(L)'
;MAMNHQLRILGVGFVVSMTLMGCKSKLESAGDTYLKAGDPTGALMQYESAISSGGLSEYGNYTKAYIELLRTRAEDYPNPELMDAMRDSVTSLLKQHPDPALEAQASDVMLEVGKSRLDKGTAFFEERAFMWMNTAAAFPGKTPGIEEKVANLKKNFVVGKLSEIEGKLNESDDNASVVADYMMNQLMLTVGGETDEMKALWTKINEKNLNTYLYYNLPGLLDQVDARINKYGLMIAVMKYDAKKSPILIGAKVWNLTSGPAEFTGTDFRLVDKQGNSYEPAQTMQGFKNKVAIELNKESEVGGVTFKLPKDAVPDYLELKLADGRSGRKYLP
;
A
#
# COMPACT_ATOMS: atom_id res chain seq x y z
N MET A 1 8.78 15.60 39.86
CA MET A 1 8.25 14.24 40.10
C MET A 1 7.20 14.00 39.02
N ALA A 2 7.63 13.43 37.88
CA ALA A 2 6.80 13.29 36.69
C ALA A 2 6.08 11.93 36.73
N MET A 3 4.74 11.95 36.69
CA MET A 3 3.93 10.75 36.56
C MET A 3 3.87 10.34 35.09
N ASN A 4 4.55 9.24 34.77
CA ASN A 4 4.39 8.50 33.53
C ASN A 4 3.01 7.79 33.54
N HIS A 5 2.04 8.30 32.77
CA HIS A 5 0.85 7.52 32.41
C HIS A 5 1.17 6.66 31.19
N GLN A 6 1.59 5.41 31.45
CA GLN A 6 1.59 4.37 30.43
C GLN A 6 0.15 3.89 30.21
N LEU A 7 -0.46 4.27 29.09
CA LEU A 7 -1.69 3.66 28.60
C LEU A 7 -1.37 2.22 28.20
N ARG A 8 -1.91 1.24 28.93
CA ARG A 8 -1.77 -0.18 28.60
C ARG A 8 -2.71 -0.50 27.44
N ILE A 9 -2.13 -0.84 26.28
CA ILE A 9 -2.84 -1.46 25.16
C ILE A 9 -3.22 -2.88 25.60
N LEU A 10 -4.49 -3.11 25.93
CA LEU A 10 -5.02 -4.42 26.28
C LEU A 10 -5.71 -5.01 25.03
N GLY A 11 -5.06 -5.99 24.41
CA GLY A 11 -5.68 -6.84 23.41
C GLY A 11 -6.78 -7.69 24.07
N VAL A 12 -8.02 -7.50 23.64
CA VAL A 12 -9.20 -8.17 24.22
C VAL A 12 -9.46 -9.48 23.47
N GLY A 13 -9.19 -10.60 24.13
CA GLY A 13 -9.78 -11.90 23.81
C GLY A 13 -11.19 -11.97 24.38
N PHE A 14 -12.18 -12.21 23.52
CA PHE A 14 -13.61 -12.17 23.83
C PHE A 14 -14.07 -13.50 24.46
N VAL A 15 -14.55 -13.47 25.71
CA VAL A 15 -15.29 -14.58 26.34
C VAL A 15 -16.73 -14.14 26.55
N VAL A 16 -17.65 -14.76 25.80
CA VAL A 16 -19.10 -14.52 25.90
C VAL A 16 -19.65 -15.19 27.15
N SER A 17 -20.23 -14.41 28.05
CA SER A 17 -21.13 -14.92 29.10
C SER A 17 -22.50 -14.28 28.92
N MET A 18 -23.48 -15.07 28.50
CA MET A 18 -24.90 -14.70 28.50
C MET A 18 -25.45 -14.79 29.93
N THR A 19 -26.05 -13.73 30.46
CA THR A 19 -27.34 -13.74 31.21
C THR A 19 -27.70 -12.36 31.80
N LEU A 20 -29.02 -12.08 31.84
CA LEU A 20 -29.75 -10.92 32.39
C LEU A 20 -30.01 -9.74 31.43
N MET A 21 -31.03 -9.90 30.58
CA MET A 21 -31.73 -8.79 29.95
C MET A 21 -32.46 -7.94 31.00
N GLY A 22 -32.27 -6.62 31.00
CA GLY A 22 -33.32 -5.68 31.42
C GLY A 22 -32.94 -4.37 32.10
N CYS A 23 -31.73 -4.21 32.65
CA CYS A 23 -31.34 -2.94 33.29
C CYS A 23 -29.92 -2.53 32.89
N LYS A 24 -29.81 -1.34 32.28
CA LYS A 24 -28.55 -0.63 32.05
C LYS A 24 -27.73 -0.60 33.35
N SER A 25 -26.46 -1.00 33.30
CA SER A 25 -25.63 -0.97 34.52
C SER A 25 -25.39 0.48 34.99
N LYS A 26 -25.05 0.66 36.28
CA LYS A 26 -24.66 1.99 36.80
C LYS A 26 -23.47 2.57 36.04
N LEU A 27 -22.52 1.71 35.67
CA LEU A 27 -21.34 2.08 34.88
C LEU A 27 -21.74 2.52 33.46
N GLU A 28 -22.60 1.75 32.79
CA GLU A 28 -23.11 2.15 31.48
C GLU A 28 -23.89 3.48 31.55
N SER A 29 -24.69 3.69 32.61
CA SER A 29 -25.43 4.94 32.82
C SER A 29 -24.51 6.14 33.11
N ALA A 30 -23.40 5.91 33.82
CA ALA A 30 -22.36 6.91 34.00
C ALA A 30 -21.68 7.24 32.66
N GLY A 31 -21.39 6.22 31.84
CA GLY A 31 -20.86 6.38 30.49
C GLY A 31 -21.74 7.26 29.60
N ASP A 32 -23.06 7.03 29.60
CA ASP A 32 -24.02 7.88 28.89
C ASP A 32 -23.97 9.34 29.36
N THR A 33 -23.79 9.56 30.66
CA THR A 33 -23.73 10.90 31.26
C THR A 33 -22.49 11.65 30.78
N TYR A 34 -21.32 10.99 30.79
CA TYR A 34 -20.08 11.58 30.25
C TYR A 34 -20.17 11.84 28.75
N LEU A 35 -20.76 10.92 27.98
CA LEU A 35 -20.91 11.10 26.54
C LEU A 35 -21.81 12.31 26.22
N LYS A 36 -22.93 12.46 26.94
CA LYS A 36 -23.81 13.64 26.81
C LYS A 36 -23.13 14.94 27.23
N ALA A 37 -22.19 14.87 28.17
CA ALA A 37 -21.39 16.02 28.61
C ALA A 37 -20.24 16.38 27.65
N GLY A 38 -20.05 15.63 26.55
CA GLY A 38 -18.96 15.86 25.60
C GLY A 38 -17.60 15.37 26.12
N ASP A 39 -17.58 14.44 27.08
CA ASP A 39 -16.36 13.81 27.59
C ASP A 39 -16.26 12.35 27.09
N PRO A 40 -15.75 12.12 25.87
CA PRO A 40 -15.64 10.78 25.32
C PRO A 40 -14.59 9.92 26.05
N THR A 41 -13.59 10.54 26.70
CA THR A 41 -12.60 9.80 27.50
C THR A 41 -13.24 9.22 28.76
N GLY A 42 -13.95 10.06 29.53
CA GLY A 42 -14.70 9.63 30.70
C GLY A 42 -15.77 8.60 30.34
N ALA A 43 -16.46 8.79 29.21
CA ALA A 43 -17.45 7.83 28.73
C ALA A 43 -16.85 6.44 28.46
N LEU A 44 -15.75 6.37 27.71
CA LEU A 44 -15.08 5.10 27.40
C LEU A 44 -14.57 4.38 28.65
N MET A 45 -13.98 5.09 29.61
CA MET A 45 -13.55 4.49 30.87
C MET A 45 -14.70 3.78 31.60
N GLN A 46 -15.90 4.37 31.59
CA GLN A 46 -17.08 3.76 32.21
C GLN A 46 -17.61 2.58 31.39
N TYR A 47 -17.66 2.68 30.07
CA TYR A 47 -18.10 1.58 29.22
C TYR A 47 -17.15 0.38 29.26
N GLU A 48 -15.83 0.59 29.24
CA GLU A 48 -14.85 -0.50 29.37
C GLU A 48 -14.98 -1.20 30.73
N SER A 49 -15.25 -0.44 31.80
CA SER A 49 -15.55 -1.00 33.13
C SER A 49 -16.86 -1.80 33.13
N ALA A 50 -17.89 -1.32 32.42
CA ALA A 50 -19.15 -2.02 32.25
C ALA A 50 -18.96 -3.33 31.49
N ILE A 51 -18.21 -3.31 30.37
CA ILE A 51 -17.86 -4.50 29.57
C ILE A 51 -17.14 -5.53 30.43
N SER A 52 -16.12 -5.09 31.18
CA SER A 52 -15.33 -5.97 32.06
C SER A 52 -16.18 -6.62 33.15
N SER A 53 -17.29 -5.98 33.53
CA SER A 53 -18.24 -6.49 34.52
C SER A 53 -19.42 -7.26 33.90
N GLY A 54 -19.42 -7.48 32.58
CA GLY A 54 -20.52 -8.12 31.85
C GLY A 54 -21.81 -7.28 31.78
N GLY A 55 -21.72 -5.96 32.00
CA GLY A 55 -22.84 -5.06 32.22
C GLY A 55 -23.07 -4.02 31.12
N LEU A 56 -22.53 -4.22 29.92
CA LEU A 56 -22.84 -3.38 28.75
C LEU A 56 -24.01 -4.00 27.98
N SER A 57 -25.14 -3.30 27.96
CA SER A 57 -26.36 -3.76 27.30
C SER A 57 -26.46 -3.35 25.82
N GLU A 58 -25.91 -2.20 25.45
CA GLU A 58 -25.91 -1.70 24.06
C GLU A 58 -24.55 -1.11 23.67
N TYR A 59 -24.09 -1.45 22.46
CA TYR A 59 -22.79 -0.99 21.95
C TYR A 59 -22.86 0.37 21.24
N GLY A 60 -24.05 0.92 20.95
CA GLY A 60 -24.21 2.15 20.17
C GLY A 60 -23.50 3.35 20.80
N ASN A 61 -23.78 3.66 22.07
CA ASN A 61 -23.13 4.78 22.76
C ASN A 61 -21.63 4.54 23.03
N TYR A 62 -21.23 3.28 23.22
CA TYR A 62 -19.82 2.91 23.36
C TYR A 62 -19.04 3.17 22.07
N THR A 63 -19.55 2.68 20.94
CA THR A 63 -18.99 2.93 19.61
C THR A 63 -18.96 4.43 19.30
N LYS A 64 -20.05 5.16 19.60
CA LYS A 64 -20.08 6.62 19.45
C LYS A 64 -18.98 7.31 20.27
N ALA A 65 -18.77 6.91 21.52
CA ALA A 65 -17.72 7.48 22.35
C ALA A 65 -16.32 7.26 21.76
N TYR A 66 -16.05 6.11 21.14
CA TYR A 66 -14.79 5.88 20.41
C TYR A 66 -14.65 6.77 19.17
N ILE A 67 -15.71 6.95 18.39
CA ILE A 67 -15.70 7.82 17.20
C ILE A 67 -15.37 9.27 17.61
N GLU A 68 -16.01 9.77 18.67
CA GLU A 68 -15.76 11.13 19.20
C GLU A 68 -14.37 11.28 19.82
N LEU A 69 -13.88 10.26 20.55
CA LEU A 69 -12.51 10.28 21.07
C LEU A 69 -11.50 10.30 19.93
N LEU A 70 -11.73 9.51 18.88
CA LEU A 70 -10.88 9.49 17.70
C LEU A 70 -10.84 10.86 17.01
N ARG A 71 -11.99 11.54 16.88
CA ARG A 71 -12.05 12.89 16.32
C ARG A 71 -11.21 13.89 17.11
N THR A 72 -11.45 13.97 18.42
CA THR A 72 -10.74 14.91 19.31
C THR A 72 -9.23 14.63 19.38
N ARG A 73 -8.83 13.36 19.46
CA ARG A 73 -7.41 12.99 19.50
C ARG A 73 -6.66 13.28 18.21
N ALA A 74 -7.34 13.20 17.06
CA ALA A 74 -6.72 13.53 15.78
C ALA A 74 -6.28 15.01 15.70
N GLU A 75 -6.98 15.91 16.40
CA GLU A 75 -6.67 17.33 16.49
C GLU A 75 -5.50 17.58 17.45
N ASP A 76 -5.53 16.96 18.64
CA ASP A 76 -4.60 17.28 19.74
C ASP A 76 -3.27 16.51 19.72
N TYR A 77 -3.28 15.23 19.31
CA TYR A 77 -2.14 14.32 19.43
C TYR A 77 -2.03 13.40 18.22
N PRO A 78 -1.22 13.77 17.21
CA PRO A 78 -1.10 13.00 15.98
C PRO A 78 -0.18 11.79 16.14
N ASN A 79 -0.16 11.11 17.30
CA ASN A 79 0.57 9.85 17.44
C ASN A 79 -0.01 8.85 16.42
N PRO A 80 0.71 8.50 15.37
CA PRO A 80 0.12 7.82 14.23
C PRO A 80 -0.32 6.40 14.57
N GLU A 81 0.48 5.67 15.35
CA GLU A 81 0.21 4.29 15.76
C GLU A 81 -1.04 4.20 16.64
N LEU A 82 -1.16 5.11 17.61
CA LEU A 82 -2.35 5.19 18.46
C LEU A 82 -3.60 5.46 17.63
N MET A 83 -3.52 6.43 16.72
CA MET A 83 -4.66 6.80 15.89
C MET A 83 -5.11 5.65 14.98
N ASP A 84 -4.16 4.92 14.38
CA ASP A 84 -4.49 3.77 13.55
C ASP A 84 -5.12 2.64 14.38
N ALA A 85 -4.61 2.38 15.59
CA ALA A 85 -5.22 1.43 16.51
C ALA A 85 -6.66 1.83 16.91
N MET A 86 -6.91 3.13 17.09
CA MET A 86 -8.26 3.64 17.38
C MET A 86 -9.20 3.49 16.18
N ARG A 87 -8.72 3.76 14.96
CA ARG A 87 -9.48 3.52 13.73
C ARG A 87 -9.85 2.05 13.58
N ASP A 88 -8.90 1.16 13.82
CA ASP A 88 -9.12 -0.29 13.73
C ASP A 88 -10.13 -0.76 14.79
N SER A 89 -10.09 -0.16 15.99
CA SER A 89 -11.07 -0.42 17.04
C SER A 89 -12.48 0.02 16.63
N VAL A 90 -12.64 1.23 16.10
CA VAL A 90 -13.94 1.70 15.55
C VAL A 90 -14.44 0.79 14.43
N THR A 91 -13.57 0.42 13.49
CA THR A 91 -13.93 -0.45 12.35
C THR A 91 -14.35 -1.83 12.83
N SER A 92 -13.64 -2.39 13.81
CA SER A 92 -13.96 -3.69 14.41
C SER A 92 -15.30 -3.66 15.14
N LEU A 93 -15.56 -2.59 15.92
CA LEU A 93 -16.83 -2.41 16.62
C LEU A 93 -18.01 -2.31 15.66
N LEU A 94 -17.90 -1.51 14.60
CA LEU A 94 -18.96 -1.37 13.60
C LEU A 94 -19.17 -2.66 12.79
N LYS A 95 -18.12 -3.45 12.56
CA LYS A 95 -18.26 -4.77 11.95
C LYS A 95 -19.01 -5.77 12.84
N GLN A 96 -18.77 -5.73 14.15
CA GLN A 96 -19.40 -6.62 15.13
C GLN A 96 -20.82 -6.17 15.48
N HIS A 97 -21.06 -4.86 15.47
CA HIS A 97 -22.32 -4.22 15.82
C HIS A 97 -22.70 -3.18 14.75
N PRO A 98 -23.16 -3.61 13.57
CA PRO A 98 -23.49 -2.69 12.47
C PRO A 98 -24.59 -1.72 12.85
N ASP A 99 -24.33 -0.43 12.64
CA ASP A 99 -25.27 0.66 12.83
C ASP A 99 -25.03 1.71 11.73
N PRO A 100 -25.96 1.89 10.77
CA PRO A 100 -25.75 2.81 9.65
C PRO A 100 -25.50 4.27 10.05
N ALA A 101 -26.07 4.74 11.16
CA ALA A 101 -25.86 6.12 11.61
C ALA A 101 -24.45 6.30 12.18
N LEU A 102 -23.95 5.31 12.92
CA LEU A 102 -22.58 5.31 13.43
C LEU A 102 -21.55 5.03 12.33
N GLU A 103 -21.89 4.23 11.32
CA GLU A 103 -21.07 4.04 10.12
C GLU A 103 -20.93 5.35 9.32
N ALA A 104 -22.01 6.09 9.13
CA ALA A 104 -21.97 7.42 8.51
C ALA A 104 -21.09 8.38 9.32
N GLN A 105 -21.29 8.43 10.64
CA GLN A 105 -20.50 9.28 11.53
C GLN A 105 -19.01 8.92 11.49
N ALA A 106 -18.67 7.63 11.58
CA ALA A 106 -17.29 7.16 11.50
C ALA A 106 -16.68 7.48 10.13
N SER A 107 -17.45 7.34 9.05
CA SER A 107 -17.02 7.67 7.70
C SER A 107 -16.65 9.16 7.56
N ASP A 108 -17.49 10.07 8.06
CA ASP A 108 -17.19 11.51 8.04
C ASP A 108 -15.94 11.86 8.86
N VAL A 109 -15.82 11.31 10.08
CA VAL A 109 -14.65 11.54 10.94
C VAL A 109 -13.37 10.98 10.29
N MET A 110 -13.40 9.78 9.71
CA MET A 110 -12.23 9.20 9.05
C MET A 110 -11.81 9.99 7.81
N LEU A 111 -12.76 10.55 7.06
CA LEU A 111 -12.47 11.47 5.95
C LEU A 111 -11.82 12.77 6.45
N GLU A 112 -12.32 13.35 7.54
CA GLU A 112 -11.76 14.55 8.17
C GLU A 112 -10.32 14.33 8.64
N VAL A 113 -10.07 13.24 9.37
CA VAL A 113 -8.72 12.86 9.83
C VAL A 113 -7.80 12.58 8.65
N GLY A 114 -8.29 11.88 7.62
CA GLY A 114 -7.53 11.64 6.39
C GLY A 114 -7.10 12.95 5.72
N LYS A 115 -8.01 13.92 5.57
CA LYS A 115 -7.70 15.24 4.98
C LYS A 115 -6.66 16.01 5.80
N SER A 116 -6.86 16.09 7.11
CA SER A 116 -5.92 16.75 8.02
C SER A 116 -4.52 16.15 7.93
N ARG A 117 -4.40 14.83 7.76
CA ARG A 117 -3.12 14.16 7.51
C ARG A 117 -2.53 14.53 6.15
N LEU A 118 -3.34 14.55 5.10
CA LEU A 118 -2.89 14.93 3.76
C LEU A 118 -2.33 16.36 3.74
N ASP A 119 -3.00 17.29 4.43
CA ASP A 119 -2.61 18.70 4.52
C ASP A 119 -1.27 18.92 5.24
N LYS A 120 -0.81 17.94 6.06
CA LYS A 120 0.52 17.99 6.69
C LYS A 120 1.66 17.75 5.70
N GLY A 121 1.39 17.15 4.54
CA GLY A 121 2.30 17.12 3.39
C GLY A 121 3.63 16.37 3.56
N THR A 122 3.79 15.53 4.59
CA THR A 122 4.97 14.65 4.71
C THR A 122 4.62 13.25 4.22
N ALA A 123 5.57 12.54 3.60
CA ALA A 123 5.34 11.19 3.06
C ALA A 123 4.70 10.24 4.09
N PHE A 124 5.14 10.33 5.35
CA PHE A 124 4.58 9.58 6.45
C PHE A 124 3.08 9.85 6.70
N PHE A 125 2.65 11.11 6.64
CA PHE A 125 1.23 11.46 6.81
C PHE A 125 0.41 11.21 5.55
N GLU A 126 0.99 11.41 4.35
CA GLU A 126 0.34 11.20 3.05
C GLU A 126 -0.10 9.72 2.87
N GLU A 127 0.77 8.75 3.17
CA GLU A 127 0.42 7.32 3.06
C GLU A 127 -0.76 6.96 3.98
N ARG A 128 -0.72 7.43 5.23
CA ARG A 128 -1.80 7.15 6.17
C ARG A 128 -3.08 7.92 5.82
N ALA A 129 -2.99 9.09 5.21
CA ALA A 129 -4.16 9.87 4.80
C ALA A 129 -5.10 9.05 3.91
N PHE A 130 -4.58 8.45 2.83
CA PHE A 130 -5.40 7.65 1.92
C PHE A 130 -5.89 6.35 2.53
N MET A 131 -5.11 5.73 3.42
CA MET A 131 -5.60 4.58 4.19
C MET A 131 -6.89 4.93 4.96
N TRP A 132 -6.91 6.06 5.67
CA TRP A 132 -8.09 6.53 6.41
C TRP A 132 -9.26 6.90 5.50
N MET A 133 -9.00 7.61 4.40
CA MET A 133 -10.03 7.96 3.42
C MET A 133 -10.66 6.73 2.75
N ASN A 134 -9.84 5.72 2.43
CA ASN A 134 -10.33 4.45 1.88
C ASN A 134 -11.17 3.68 2.91
N THR A 135 -10.79 3.69 4.21
CA THR A 135 -11.63 3.11 5.27
C THR A 135 -12.98 3.83 5.37
N ALA A 136 -13.00 5.16 5.31
CA ALA A 136 -14.24 5.93 5.28
C ALA A 136 -15.17 5.48 4.15
N ALA A 137 -14.64 5.34 2.93
CA ALA A 137 -15.39 4.91 1.75
C ALA A 137 -15.83 3.43 1.79
N ALA A 138 -15.22 2.61 2.64
CA ALA A 138 -15.50 1.18 2.73
C ALA A 138 -16.70 0.83 3.61
N PHE A 139 -17.19 1.74 4.46
CA PHE A 139 -18.35 1.45 5.30
C PHE A 139 -19.63 1.22 4.46
N PRO A 140 -20.46 0.20 4.79
CA PRO A 140 -21.74 -0.03 4.13
C PRO A 140 -22.71 1.16 4.26
N GLY A 141 -22.87 1.69 5.47
CA GLY A 141 -23.70 2.84 5.83
C GLY A 141 -22.99 4.18 5.80
N LYS A 142 -21.90 4.32 5.04
CA LYS A 142 -21.16 5.58 4.87
C LYS A 142 -22.05 6.75 4.40
N THR A 143 -21.60 7.97 4.64
CA THR A 143 -22.25 9.18 4.13
C THR A 143 -22.29 9.17 2.59
N PRO A 144 -23.45 9.45 1.96
CA PRO A 144 -23.56 9.50 0.50
C PRO A 144 -22.53 10.44 -0.15
N GLY A 145 -21.92 9.97 -1.23
CA GLY A 145 -20.91 10.72 -2.01
C GLY A 145 -19.50 10.73 -1.42
N ILE A 146 -19.22 10.01 -0.32
CA ILE A 146 -17.86 9.90 0.22
C ILE A 146 -16.88 9.25 -0.78
N GLU A 147 -17.31 8.22 -1.51
CA GLU A 147 -16.47 7.55 -2.52
C GLU A 147 -15.99 8.54 -3.58
N GLU A 148 -16.88 9.40 -4.09
CA GLU A 148 -16.54 10.42 -5.07
C GLU A 148 -15.58 11.47 -4.48
N LYS A 149 -15.82 11.91 -3.23
CA LYS A 149 -14.91 12.84 -2.53
C LYS A 149 -13.50 12.25 -2.40
N VAL A 150 -13.41 10.98 -1.99
CA VAL A 150 -12.13 10.26 -1.82
C VAL A 150 -11.43 10.09 -3.17
N ALA A 151 -12.17 9.70 -4.21
CA ALA A 151 -11.64 9.56 -5.57
C ALA A 151 -11.09 10.89 -6.11
N ASN A 152 -11.81 12.00 -5.91
CA ASN A 152 -11.37 13.33 -6.34
C ASN A 152 -10.13 13.80 -5.58
N LEU A 153 -10.06 13.58 -4.26
CA LEU A 153 -8.85 13.88 -3.46
C LEU A 153 -7.65 13.07 -3.95
N LYS A 154 -7.84 11.77 -4.16
CA LYS A 154 -6.81 10.88 -4.71
C LYS A 154 -6.32 11.38 -6.06
N LYS A 155 -7.23 11.66 -6.99
CA LYS A 155 -6.89 12.17 -8.32
C LYS A 155 -6.09 13.46 -8.26
N ASN A 156 -6.52 14.44 -7.47
CA ASN A 156 -5.83 15.72 -7.34
C ASN A 156 -4.41 15.56 -6.77
N PHE A 157 -4.26 14.70 -5.76
CA PHE A 157 -2.95 14.39 -5.19
C PHE A 157 -2.02 13.71 -6.20
N VAL A 158 -2.52 12.70 -6.92
CA VAL A 158 -1.78 12.00 -7.97
C VAL A 158 -1.33 12.98 -9.05
N VAL A 159 -2.23 13.78 -9.60
CA VAL A 159 -1.91 14.76 -10.65
C VAL A 159 -0.83 15.74 -10.17
N GLY A 160 -0.90 16.21 -8.92
CA GLY A 160 0.13 17.06 -8.32
C GLY A 160 1.51 16.38 -8.28
N LYS A 161 1.58 15.15 -7.78
CA LYS A 161 2.84 14.39 -7.69
C LYS A 161 3.39 13.98 -9.05
N LEU A 162 2.53 13.68 -10.04
CA LEU A 162 2.98 13.34 -11.39
C LEU A 162 3.76 14.48 -12.05
N SER A 163 3.38 15.74 -11.80
CA SER A 163 4.15 16.89 -12.30
C SER A 163 5.56 16.97 -11.69
N GLU A 164 5.71 16.63 -10.42
CA GLU A 164 7.01 16.58 -9.74
C GLU A 164 7.88 15.46 -10.32
N ILE A 165 7.29 14.28 -10.51
CA ILE A 165 7.96 13.10 -11.07
C ILE A 165 8.39 13.34 -12.53
N GLU A 166 7.52 13.95 -13.34
CA GLU A 166 7.86 14.29 -14.72
C GLU A 166 8.97 15.36 -14.77
N GLY A 167 8.98 16.31 -13.82
CA GLY A 167 10.08 17.24 -13.62
C GLY A 167 11.40 16.52 -13.39
N LYS A 168 11.43 15.56 -12.45
CA LYS A 168 12.60 14.71 -12.18
C LYS A 168 13.06 13.93 -13.40
N LEU A 169 12.15 13.34 -14.16
CA LEU A 169 12.47 12.58 -15.36
C LEU A 169 13.22 13.41 -16.44
N ASN A 170 13.09 14.74 -16.40
CA ASN A 170 13.68 15.67 -17.35
C ASN A 170 14.97 16.33 -16.83
N GLU A 171 15.40 16.04 -15.61
CA GLU A 171 16.71 16.46 -15.09
C GLU A 171 17.85 15.78 -15.88
N SER A 172 19.01 16.44 -15.98
CA SER A 172 20.18 15.91 -16.68
C SER A 172 21.02 14.93 -15.84
N ASP A 173 20.43 14.37 -14.79
CA ASP A 173 21.07 13.37 -13.92
C ASP A 173 20.96 11.98 -14.58
N ASP A 174 22.06 11.22 -14.60
CA ASP A 174 22.09 9.86 -15.16
C ASP A 174 21.11 8.90 -14.46
N ASN A 175 20.72 9.19 -13.22
CA ASN A 175 19.76 8.42 -12.43
C ASN A 175 18.35 9.02 -12.42
N ALA A 176 18.10 10.12 -13.15
CA ALA A 176 16.80 10.82 -13.15
C ALA A 176 15.61 9.89 -13.41
N SER A 177 15.75 8.95 -14.36
CA SER A 177 14.68 7.99 -14.67
C SER A 177 14.52 6.91 -13.60
N VAL A 178 15.58 6.53 -12.89
CA VAL A 178 15.52 5.59 -11.76
C VAL A 178 14.85 6.25 -10.55
N VAL A 179 15.18 7.51 -10.27
CA VAL A 179 14.53 8.34 -9.24
C VAL A 179 13.04 8.49 -9.55
N ALA A 180 12.69 8.83 -10.79
CA ALA A 180 11.30 8.98 -11.21
C ALA A 180 10.51 7.67 -11.04
N ASP A 181 11.10 6.52 -11.40
CA ASP A 181 10.46 5.20 -11.19
C ASP A 181 10.25 4.90 -9.70
N TYR A 182 11.24 5.20 -8.85
CA TYR A 182 11.10 5.05 -7.41
C TYR A 182 9.95 5.93 -6.86
N MET A 183 9.88 7.19 -7.30
CA MET A 183 8.81 8.10 -6.89
C MET A 183 7.43 7.62 -7.37
N MET A 184 7.33 7.02 -8.57
CA MET A 184 6.08 6.39 -9.03
C MET A 184 5.66 5.23 -8.14
N ASN A 185 6.61 4.37 -7.74
CA ASN A 185 6.34 3.28 -6.81
C ASN A 185 5.89 3.80 -5.42
N GLN A 186 6.54 4.84 -4.90
CA GLN A 186 6.12 5.53 -3.66
C GLN A 186 4.70 6.08 -3.78
N LEU A 187 4.39 6.75 -4.89
CA LEU A 187 3.06 7.30 -5.16
C LEU A 187 2.00 6.19 -5.20
N MET A 188 2.28 5.09 -5.90
CA MET A 188 1.40 3.91 -5.98
C MET A 188 1.10 3.34 -4.58
N LEU A 189 2.13 3.18 -3.75
CA LEU A 189 1.96 2.70 -2.37
C LEU A 189 1.14 3.68 -1.54
N THR A 190 1.42 4.98 -1.66
CA THR A 190 0.74 6.06 -0.94
C THR A 190 -0.75 6.08 -1.22
N VAL A 191 -1.15 5.97 -2.49
CA VAL A 191 -2.58 6.00 -2.87
C VAL A 191 -3.24 4.61 -2.83
N GLY A 192 -2.47 3.55 -2.60
CA GLY A 192 -2.95 2.17 -2.47
C GLY A 192 -3.23 1.48 -3.82
N GLY A 193 -2.59 1.90 -4.91
CA GLY A 193 -2.73 1.27 -6.22
C GLY A 193 -2.33 2.17 -7.39
N GLU A 194 -2.22 1.57 -8.57
CA GLU A 194 -2.00 2.29 -9.81
C GLU A 194 -3.28 3.01 -10.26
N THR A 195 -3.14 4.23 -10.79
CA THR A 195 -4.25 5.02 -11.35
C THR A 195 -4.06 5.24 -12.84
N ASP A 196 -5.13 5.60 -13.55
CA ASP A 196 -5.04 5.84 -15.00
C ASP A 196 -4.12 7.03 -15.34
N GLU A 197 -4.08 8.04 -14.47
CA GLU A 197 -3.17 9.18 -14.59
C GLU A 197 -1.69 8.75 -14.52
N MET A 198 -1.38 7.74 -13.71
CA MET A 198 -0.01 7.25 -13.53
C MET A 198 0.53 6.52 -14.77
N LYS A 199 -0.33 5.76 -15.47
CA LYS A 199 0.06 4.88 -16.59
C LYS A 199 0.88 5.57 -17.66
N ALA A 200 0.44 6.75 -18.09
CA ALA A 200 1.08 7.46 -19.19
C ALA A 200 2.51 7.89 -18.86
N LEU A 201 2.74 8.40 -17.65
CA LEU A 201 4.08 8.78 -17.21
C LEU A 201 4.94 7.54 -16.91
N TRP A 202 4.34 6.49 -16.34
CA TRP A 202 5.06 5.24 -16.05
C TRP A 202 5.57 4.56 -17.33
N THR A 203 4.79 4.53 -18.41
CA THR A 203 5.26 4.06 -19.72
C THR A 203 6.49 4.84 -20.18
N LYS A 204 6.49 6.18 -20.12
CA LYS A 204 7.67 6.99 -20.47
C LYS A 204 8.90 6.66 -19.61
N ILE A 205 8.68 6.43 -18.32
CA ILE A 205 9.74 6.04 -17.37
C ILE A 205 10.28 4.65 -17.74
N ASN A 206 9.41 3.68 -18.03
CA ASN A 206 9.78 2.32 -18.43
C ASN A 206 10.57 2.30 -19.75
N GLU A 207 10.20 3.15 -20.71
CA GLU A 207 10.95 3.35 -21.96
C GLU A 207 12.38 3.82 -21.68
N LYS A 208 12.56 4.86 -20.87
CA LYS A 208 13.90 5.36 -20.51
C LYS A 208 14.70 4.33 -19.72
N ASN A 209 14.04 3.60 -18.84
CA ASN A 209 14.69 2.63 -17.96
C ASN A 209 14.89 1.25 -18.62
N LEU A 210 14.45 1.00 -19.85
CA LEU A 210 14.37 -0.36 -20.41
C LEU A 210 15.68 -1.14 -20.28
N ASN A 211 16.82 -0.51 -20.57
CA ASN A 211 18.17 -1.08 -20.50
C ASN A 211 18.90 -0.86 -19.15
N THR A 212 18.19 -0.36 -18.13
CA THR A 212 18.75 0.02 -16.83
C THR A 212 18.29 -0.95 -15.73
N TYR A 213 19.18 -1.29 -14.81
CA TYR A 213 18.80 -2.01 -13.59
C TYR A 213 18.18 -1.02 -12.59
N LEU A 214 16.94 -1.27 -12.18
CA LEU A 214 16.21 -0.41 -11.23
C LEU A 214 16.67 -0.63 -9.78
N TYR A 215 17.93 -0.34 -9.50
CA TYR A 215 18.50 -0.45 -8.17
C TYR A 215 18.37 0.88 -7.44
N TYR A 216 17.57 0.92 -6.37
CA TYR A 216 17.25 2.18 -5.68
C TYR A 216 18.22 2.55 -4.57
N ASN A 217 19.10 1.63 -4.16
CA ASN A 217 20.09 1.85 -3.10
C ASN A 217 21.40 2.41 -3.69
N LEU A 218 21.28 3.45 -4.52
CA LEU A 218 22.40 4.15 -5.13
C LEU A 218 22.85 5.30 -4.21
N PRO A 219 24.18 5.55 -4.08
CA PRO A 219 24.68 6.71 -3.37
C PRO A 219 24.06 8.00 -3.93
N GLY A 220 23.47 8.83 -3.07
CA GLY A 220 22.83 10.09 -3.46
C GLY A 220 21.37 9.99 -3.90
N LEU A 221 20.79 8.79 -3.95
CA LEU A 221 19.37 8.62 -4.27
C LEU A 221 18.50 8.88 -3.04
N LEU A 222 18.71 8.17 -1.91
CA LEU A 222 17.95 8.32 -0.66
C LEU A 222 18.70 7.74 0.56
N ASP A 223 18.47 8.28 1.77
CA ASP A 223 19.08 7.79 3.02
C ASP A 223 18.63 6.38 3.42
N GLN A 224 17.43 5.95 2.97
CA GLN A 224 16.94 4.58 3.11
C GLN A 224 15.83 4.29 2.07
N VAL A 225 15.98 3.23 1.29
CA VAL A 225 14.97 2.76 0.33
C VAL A 225 13.84 2.05 1.07
N ASP A 226 12.59 2.32 0.69
CA ASP A 226 11.45 1.58 1.21
C ASP A 226 11.53 0.09 0.82
N ALA A 227 11.60 -0.77 1.84
CA ALA A 227 11.71 -2.23 1.66
C ALA A 227 10.52 -2.83 0.90
N ARG A 228 9.38 -2.14 0.83
CA ARG A 228 8.20 -2.56 0.05
C ARG A 228 8.39 -2.32 -1.44
N ILE A 229 9.33 -1.47 -1.86
CA ILE A 229 9.61 -1.17 -3.28
C ILE A 229 10.72 -2.06 -3.80
N ASN A 230 11.80 -2.24 -3.02
CA ASN A 230 12.91 -3.11 -3.40
C ASN A 230 12.62 -4.59 -3.08
N LYS A 231 11.83 -5.25 -3.94
CA LYS A 231 11.38 -6.63 -3.71
C LYS A 231 12.28 -7.72 -4.30
N TYR A 232 13.10 -7.37 -5.30
CA TYR A 232 13.75 -8.37 -6.14
C TYR A 232 15.24 -8.46 -5.84
N GLY A 233 15.69 -9.69 -5.60
CA GLY A 233 17.11 -9.99 -5.50
C GLY A 233 17.77 -10.18 -6.88
N LEU A 234 17.00 -10.37 -7.94
CA LEU A 234 17.49 -10.44 -9.32
C LEU A 234 16.98 -9.22 -10.08
N MET A 235 17.89 -8.48 -10.71
CA MET A 235 17.56 -7.30 -11.49
C MET A 235 17.69 -7.62 -12.98
N ILE A 236 16.77 -7.12 -13.79
CA ILE A 236 16.74 -7.37 -15.24
C ILE A 236 16.91 -6.04 -15.97
N ALA A 237 17.82 -6.01 -16.94
CA ALA A 237 17.96 -4.94 -17.93
C ALA A 237 17.65 -5.51 -19.32
N VAL A 238 16.73 -4.88 -20.06
CA VAL A 238 16.34 -5.29 -21.40
C VAL A 238 17.16 -4.49 -22.42
N MET A 239 18.13 -5.16 -23.03
CA MET A 239 19.06 -4.59 -24.00
C MET A 239 18.45 -4.49 -25.41
N LYS A 240 17.45 -5.33 -25.70
CA LYS A 240 16.74 -5.34 -26.98
C LYS A 240 15.30 -5.77 -26.77
N TYR A 241 14.36 -4.99 -27.32
CA TYR A 241 12.94 -5.29 -27.28
C TYR A 241 12.32 -5.01 -28.65
N ASP A 242 11.79 -6.05 -29.29
CA ASP A 242 11.11 -5.94 -30.59
C ASP A 242 9.65 -6.43 -30.46
N ALA A 243 8.78 -5.56 -29.96
CA ALA A 243 7.36 -5.86 -29.74
C ALA A 243 6.55 -5.98 -31.03
N LYS A 244 7.03 -5.41 -32.14
CA LYS A 244 6.29 -5.32 -33.41
C LYS A 244 6.41 -6.57 -34.26
N LYS A 245 7.28 -7.50 -33.88
CA LYS A 245 7.47 -8.79 -34.57
C LYS A 245 6.89 -9.91 -33.73
N SER A 246 6.26 -10.86 -34.41
CA SER A 246 5.93 -12.15 -33.83
C SER A 246 6.85 -13.22 -34.46
N PRO A 247 7.64 -13.95 -33.66
CA PRO A 247 7.72 -13.88 -32.20
C PRO A 247 8.42 -12.61 -31.70
N ILE A 248 7.99 -12.13 -30.52
CA ILE A 248 8.61 -11.00 -29.83
C ILE A 248 9.99 -11.44 -29.36
N LEU A 249 11.03 -10.69 -29.73
CA LEU A 249 12.39 -10.93 -29.28
C LEU A 249 12.74 -10.01 -28.12
N ILE A 250 13.20 -10.61 -27.02
CA ILE A 250 13.73 -9.88 -25.87
C ILE A 250 15.17 -10.33 -25.61
N GLY A 251 16.10 -9.38 -25.72
CA GLY A 251 17.49 -9.55 -25.28
C GLY A 251 17.67 -8.87 -23.93
N ALA A 252 18.19 -9.58 -22.93
CA ALA A 252 18.31 -9.08 -21.57
C ALA A 252 19.63 -9.47 -20.92
N LYS A 253 19.97 -8.77 -19.83
CA LYS A 253 20.97 -9.15 -18.84
C LYS A 253 20.33 -9.28 -17.47
N VAL A 254 20.91 -10.12 -16.62
CA VAL A 254 20.47 -10.32 -15.24
C VAL A 254 21.60 -9.97 -14.29
N TRP A 255 21.33 -9.17 -13.25
CA TRP A 255 22.27 -8.86 -12.18
C TRP A 255 21.80 -9.49 -10.87
N ASN A 256 22.67 -10.26 -10.23
CA ASN A 256 22.37 -10.94 -8.98
C ASN A 256 22.75 -10.09 -7.76
N LEU A 257 21.77 -9.70 -6.96
CA LEU A 257 21.93 -9.03 -5.67
C LEU A 257 21.56 -9.94 -4.49
N THR A 258 21.32 -11.22 -4.73
CA THR A 258 20.97 -12.21 -3.70
C THR A 258 22.22 -12.74 -3.00
N SER A 259 22.08 -13.18 -1.75
CA SER A 259 23.19 -13.63 -0.89
C SER A 259 23.94 -14.89 -1.37
N GLY A 260 23.60 -15.47 -2.52
CA GLY A 260 24.26 -16.63 -3.10
C GLY A 260 24.16 -16.65 -4.63
N PRO A 261 24.85 -17.60 -5.29
CA PRO A 261 24.82 -17.71 -6.74
C PRO A 261 23.39 -17.94 -7.22
N ALA A 262 23.03 -17.32 -8.34
CA ALA A 262 21.77 -17.55 -9.02
C ALA A 262 22.03 -18.34 -10.29
N GLU A 263 21.22 -19.37 -10.51
CA GLU A 263 21.33 -20.23 -11.68
C GLU A 263 20.02 -20.22 -12.44
N PHE A 264 20.09 -19.98 -13.74
CA PHE A 264 18.91 -19.91 -14.60
C PHE A 264 19.23 -20.30 -16.03
N THR A 265 18.19 -20.46 -16.82
CA THR A 265 18.20 -20.69 -18.26
C THR A 265 17.16 -19.78 -18.90
N GLY A 266 17.15 -19.68 -20.22
CA GLY A 266 16.14 -18.91 -20.93
C GLY A 266 14.71 -19.41 -20.67
N THR A 267 14.50 -20.66 -20.25
CA THR A 267 13.16 -21.21 -19.96
C THR A 267 12.59 -20.76 -18.62
N ASP A 268 13.40 -20.12 -17.76
CA ASP A 268 12.95 -19.57 -16.48
C ASP A 268 12.32 -18.17 -16.61
N PHE A 269 12.35 -17.60 -17.83
CA PHE A 269 11.70 -16.34 -18.14
C PHE A 269 10.22 -16.52 -18.47
N ARG A 270 9.42 -15.50 -18.17
CA ARG A 270 8.02 -15.37 -18.55
C ARG A 270 7.77 -13.98 -19.09
N LEU A 271 6.96 -13.88 -20.13
CA LEU A 271 6.40 -12.60 -20.56
C LEU A 271 4.96 -12.54 -20.08
N VAL A 272 4.60 -11.51 -19.33
CA VAL A 272 3.23 -11.30 -18.84
C VAL A 272 2.59 -10.14 -19.59
N ASP A 273 1.34 -10.29 -20.00
CA ASP A 273 0.57 -9.23 -20.65
C ASP A 273 -0.19 -8.36 -19.64
N LYS A 274 -0.79 -7.26 -20.13
CA LYS A 274 -1.57 -6.32 -19.30
C LYS A 274 -2.87 -6.94 -18.73
N GLN A 275 -3.23 -8.14 -19.15
CA GLN A 275 -4.36 -8.92 -18.64
C GLN A 275 -3.93 -9.94 -17.58
N GLY A 276 -2.62 -10.08 -17.32
CA GLY A 276 -2.05 -11.02 -16.37
C GLY A 276 -1.81 -12.43 -16.94
N ASN A 277 -1.99 -12.65 -18.25
CA ASN A 277 -1.65 -13.93 -18.87
C ASN A 277 -0.14 -14.06 -18.97
N SER A 278 0.37 -15.25 -18.63
CA SER A 278 1.80 -15.54 -18.65
C SER A 278 2.16 -16.45 -19.82
N TYR A 279 3.23 -16.11 -20.53
CA TYR A 279 3.69 -16.79 -21.73
C TYR A 279 5.10 -17.36 -21.53
N GLU A 280 5.22 -18.63 -21.93
CA GLU A 280 6.47 -19.37 -21.96
C GLU A 280 7.37 -18.93 -23.14
N PRO A 281 8.69 -18.98 -23.00
CA PRO A 281 9.62 -18.74 -24.09
C PRO A 281 9.44 -19.78 -25.20
N ALA A 282 9.24 -19.32 -26.43
CA ALA A 282 9.17 -20.18 -27.61
C ALA A 282 10.56 -20.68 -28.05
N GLN A 283 11.60 -19.85 -27.88
CA GLN A 283 12.99 -20.20 -28.16
C GLN A 283 13.93 -19.43 -27.22
N THR A 284 15.04 -20.07 -26.86
CA THR A 284 16.16 -19.47 -26.14
C THR A 284 17.35 -19.28 -27.09
N MET A 285 18.03 -18.15 -26.97
CA MET A 285 19.15 -17.76 -27.84
C MET A 285 20.48 -17.80 -27.08
N GLN A 286 21.58 -17.50 -27.79
CA GLN A 286 22.90 -17.37 -27.18
C GLN A 286 22.86 -16.50 -25.91
N GLY A 287 23.71 -16.82 -24.93
CA GLY A 287 23.70 -16.22 -23.60
C GLY A 287 22.76 -16.94 -22.64
N PHE A 288 21.54 -17.33 -23.06
CA PHE A 288 20.54 -18.00 -22.20
C PHE A 288 20.15 -19.41 -22.68
N LYS A 289 20.77 -19.94 -23.75
CA LYS A 289 20.50 -21.28 -24.28
C LYS A 289 20.84 -22.40 -23.30
N ASN A 290 21.93 -22.20 -22.56
CA ASN A 290 22.42 -23.13 -21.55
C ASN A 290 22.25 -22.51 -20.16
N LYS A 291 22.54 -23.31 -19.13
CA LYS A 291 22.56 -22.85 -17.74
C LYS A 291 23.56 -21.69 -17.58
N VAL A 292 23.07 -20.60 -17.02
CA VAL A 292 23.80 -19.40 -16.63
C VAL A 292 23.92 -19.41 -15.11
N ALA A 293 25.15 -19.29 -14.60
CA ALA A 293 25.41 -19.07 -13.19
C ALA A 293 25.95 -17.65 -13.01
N ILE A 294 25.33 -16.90 -12.10
CA ILE A 294 25.76 -15.54 -11.74
C ILE A 294 26.02 -15.46 -10.25
N GLU A 295 27.26 -15.13 -9.89
CA GLU A 295 27.66 -14.89 -8.50
C GLU A 295 27.02 -13.60 -7.94
N LEU A 296 27.03 -13.46 -6.61
CA LEU A 296 26.59 -12.23 -5.95
C LEU A 296 27.33 -11.01 -6.52
N ASN A 297 26.57 -9.95 -6.80
CA ASN A 297 27.00 -8.69 -7.40
C ASN A 297 27.64 -8.85 -8.80
N LYS A 298 27.29 -9.91 -9.55
CA LYS A 298 27.73 -10.10 -10.94
C LYS A 298 26.56 -10.09 -11.93
N GLU A 299 26.84 -9.56 -13.11
CA GLU A 299 25.92 -9.56 -14.25
C GLU A 299 26.14 -10.80 -15.12
N SER A 300 25.07 -11.27 -15.76
CA SER A 300 25.16 -12.21 -16.87
C SER A 300 25.68 -11.55 -18.14
N GLU A 301 26.16 -12.36 -19.09
CA GLU A 301 26.20 -11.93 -20.49
C GLU A 301 24.78 -11.60 -21.00
N VAL A 302 24.71 -10.88 -22.12
CA VAL A 302 23.44 -10.64 -22.80
C VAL A 302 22.94 -11.96 -23.37
N GLY A 303 21.71 -12.34 -22.99
CA GLY A 303 21.02 -13.48 -23.57
C GLY A 303 19.69 -13.11 -24.19
N GLY A 304 19.13 -14.02 -25.00
CA GLY A 304 17.88 -13.77 -25.71
C GLY A 304 16.82 -14.83 -25.48
N VAL A 305 15.56 -14.39 -25.42
CA VAL A 305 14.37 -15.24 -25.41
C VAL A 305 13.36 -14.69 -26.41
N THR A 306 12.58 -15.58 -27.02
CA THR A 306 11.48 -15.18 -27.89
C THR A 306 10.15 -15.66 -27.36
N PHE A 307 9.08 -14.90 -27.57
CA PHE A 307 7.73 -15.23 -27.10
C PHE A 307 6.74 -15.16 -28.26
N LYS A 308 5.77 -16.08 -28.27
CA LYS A 308 4.64 -16.05 -29.20
C LYS A 308 3.40 -15.67 -28.42
N LEU A 309 2.85 -14.50 -28.71
CA LEU A 309 1.66 -13.97 -28.07
C LEU A 309 0.46 -14.01 -29.02
N PRO A 310 -0.78 -14.11 -28.49
CA PRO A 310 -1.99 -13.77 -29.22
C PRO A 310 -1.89 -12.37 -29.83
N LYS A 311 -2.64 -12.13 -30.92
CA LYS A 311 -2.55 -10.88 -31.70
C LYS A 311 -2.93 -9.63 -30.88
N ASP A 312 -3.81 -9.81 -29.90
CA ASP A 312 -4.40 -8.80 -29.04
C ASP A 312 -3.71 -8.66 -27.68
N ALA A 313 -2.80 -9.57 -27.33
CA ALA A 313 -2.05 -9.50 -26.08
C ALA A 313 -1.00 -8.38 -26.13
N VAL A 314 -1.03 -7.50 -25.14
CA VAL A 314 -0.08 -6.38 -24.99
C VAL A 314 0.90 -6.73 -23.87
N PRO A 315 2.20 -6.94 -24.16
CA PRO A 315 3.20 -7.20 -23.13
C PRO A 315 3.19 -6.12 -22.04
N ASP A 316 3.37 -6.54 -20.79
CA ASP A 316 3.45 -5.67 -19.63
C ASP A 316 4.81 -5.77 -18.94
N TYR A 317 5.24 -6.98 -18.58
CA TYR A 317 6.55 -7.16 -17.97
C TYR A 317 7.21 -8.48 -18.34
N LEU A 318 8.55 -8.47 -18.36
CA LEU A 318 9.37 -9.66 -18.35
C LEU A 318 9.65 -10.06 -16.90
N GLU A 319 9.45 -11.33 -16.58
CA GLU A 319 9.76 -11.91 -15.28
C GLU A 319 10.79 -13.03 -15.45
N LEU A 320 11.74 -13.10 -14.51
CA LEU A 320 12.60 -14.26 -14.29
C LEU A 320 12.18 -14.88 -12.97
N LYS A 321 11.85 -16.17 -12.95
CA LYS A 321 11.46 -16.88 -11.73
C LYS A 321 12.25 -18.17 -11.60
N LEU A 322 13.04 -18.27 -10.54
CA LEU A 322 13.85 -19.44 -10.25
C LEU A 322 13.05 -20.47 -9.44
N ALA A 323 13.48 -21.72 -9.51
CA ALA A 323 12.85 -22.83 -8.79
C ALA A 323 12.91 -22.67 -7.26
N ASP A 324 13.91 -21.94 -6.75
CA ASP A 324 14.08 -21.65 -5.32
C ASP A 324 13.24 -20.46 -4.82
N GLY A 325 12.39 -19.89 -5.69
CA GLY A 325 11.49 -18.80 -5.37
C GLY A 325 12.07 -17.40 -5.58
N ARG A 326 13.37 -17.25 -5.87
CA ARG A 326 13.93 -15.96 -6.26
C ARG A 326 13.34 -15.49 -7.58
N SER A 327 13.11 -14.19 -7.71
CA SER A 327 12.58 -13.61 -8.94
C SER A 327 13.14 -12.22 -9.23
N GLY A 328 12.98 -11.81 -10.48
CA GLY A 328 13.24 -10.47 -10.99
C GLY A 328 12.17 -10.06 -11.98
N ARG A 329 11.87 -8.76 -12.04
CA ARG A 329 10.86 -8.21 -12.95
C ARG A 329 11.37 -6.96 -13.66
N LYS A 330 11.02 -6.83 -14.94
CA LYS A 330 11.23 -5.62 -15.72
C LYS A 330 9.95 -5.25 -16.47
N TYR A 331 9.35 -4.12 -16.12
CA TYR A 331 8.24 -3.55 -16.87
C TYR A 331 8.71 -3.08 -18.25
N LEU A 332 7.84 -3.32 -19.22
CA LEU A 332 8.02 -3.00 -20.63
C LEU A 332 7.16 -1.76 -20.97
N PRO A 333 7.55 -0.99 -22.00
CA PRO A 333 6.80 0.18 -22.48
C PRO A 333 5.32 -0.07 -22.82
#